data_AF-A0A7Z1HLS6-F1
#
_entry.id   AF-A0A7Z1HLS6-F1
#
_cell.length_a   1.000
_cell.length_b   1.000
_cell.length_c   1.000
_cell.angle_alpha   90.00
_cell.angle_beta   90.00
_cell.angle_gamma   90.00
#
_symmetry.space_group_name_H-M   'P 1'
#
loop_
_entity.id
_entity.type
_entity.pdbx_description
1 polymer ?
#
loop_
_entity_poly.entity_id
_entity_poly.type
_entity_poly.pdbx_seq_one_letter_code
_entity_poly.pdbx_strand_id
1 'polypeptide(L)'
;MQSESQSSELRQLIKDARWAIWLFVTVNFFVLVFFLLDGIFNEFVFVLLFIQSALLIFWLLPVFCYQVFIKKLRVKLAMYKALASYKEAIGHVSW
;
A
#
# COMPACT_ATOMS: atom_id res chain seq x y z
N MET A 1 17.59 -25.19 -9.92
CA MET A 1 17.91 -24.41 -8.71
C MET A 1 17.45 -22.94 -8.77
N GLN A 2 17.41 -22.27 -9.93
CA GLN A 2 16.94 -20.86 -10.03
C GLN A 2 15.41 -20.65 -9.94
N SER A 3 14.59 -21.69 -10.18
CA SER A 3 13.13 -21.58 -10.11
C SER A 3 12.59 -21.55 -8.67
N GLU A 4 13.29 -22.19 -7.73
CA GLU A 4 12.90 -22.19 -6.32
C GLU A 4 13.11 -20.83 -5.68
N SER A 5 14.23 -20.15 -5.97
CA SER A 5 14.52 -18.81 -5.42
C SER A 5 13.53 -17.75 -5.92
N GLN A 6 13.16 -17.77 -7.21
CA GLN A 6 12.12 -16.88 -7.71
C GLN A 6 10.75 -17.13 -7.09
N SER A 7 10.41 -18.40 -6.81
CA SER A 7 9.14 -18.76 -6.19
C SER A 7 9.06 -18.34 -4.71
N SER A 8 10.19 -18.40 -3.97
CA SER A 8 10.28 -17.96 -2.58
C SER A 8 10.21 -16.45 -2.45
N GLU A 9 10.91 -15.71 -3.33
CA GLU A 9 10.83 -14.24 -3.40
C GLU A 9 9.41 -13.78 -3.70
N LEU A 10 8.73 -14.43 -4.67
CA LEU A 10 7.33 -14.15 -4.99
C LEU A 10 6.40 -14.39 -3.80
N ARG A 11 6.61 -15.48 -3.05
CA ARG A 11 5.82 -15.79 -1.86
C ARG A 11 6.02 -14.76 -0.75
N GLN A 12 7.25 -14.30 -0.53
CA GLN A 12 7.54 -13.24 0.44
C GLN A 12 6.89 -11.92 0.01
N LEU A 13 7.03 -11.53 -1.25
CA LEU A 13 6.37 -10.36 -1.83
C LEU A 13 4.85 -10.39 -1.67
N ILE A 14 4.20 -11.53 -1.92
CA ILE A 14 2.76 -11.69 -1.74
C ILE A 14 2.38 -11.56 -0.26
N LYS A 15 3.17 -12.14 0.65
CA LYS A 15 2.95 -12.06 2.10
C LYS A 15 3.06 -10.61 2.58
N ASP A 16 4.09 -9.89 2.16
CA ASP A 16 4.32 -8.49 2.54
C ASP A 16 3.25 -7.57 1.96
N ALA A 17 2.86 -7.80 0.71
CA ALA A 17 1.77 -7.07 0.10
C ALA A 17 0.43 -7.33 0.81
N ARG A 18 0.17 -8.57 1.25
CA ARG A 18 -1.04 -8.91 2.02
C ARG A 18 -1.08 -8.17 3.35
N TRP A 19 0.06 -8.05 4.02
CA TRP A 19 0.21 -7.23 5.22
C TRP A 19 -0.04 -5.74 4.94
N ALA A 20 0.49 -5.21 3.84
CA ALA A 20 0.25 -3.82 3.42
C ALA A 20 -1.23 -3.55 3.13
N ILE A 21 -1.93 -4.49 2.47
CA ILE A 21 -3.38 -4.42 2.26
C ILE A 21 -4.10 -4.40 3.61
N TRP A 22 -3.71 -5.27 4.54
CA TRP A 22 -4.32 -5.32 5.87
C TRP A 22 -4.12 -4.02 6.64
N LEU A 23 -2.92 -3.43 6.61
CA LEU A 23 -2.64 -2.10 7.16
C LEU A 23 -3.53 -1.02 6.54
N PHE A 24 -3.63 -1.01 5.21
CA PHE A 24 -4.47 -0.05 4.50
C PHE A 24 -5.95 -0.20 4.87
N VAL A 25 -6.45 -1.43 4.97
CA VAL A 25 -7.82 -1.73 5.40
C VAL A 25 -8.06 -1.27 6.84
N THR A 26 -7.12 -1.54 7.75
CA THR A 26 -7.20 -1.10 9.15
C THR A 26 -7.23 0.42 9.25
N VAL A 27 -6.35 1.13 8.55
CA VAL A 27 -6.32 2.61 8.53
C VAL A 27 -7.65 3.15 7.97
N ASN A 28 -8.13 2.63 6.85
CA ASN A 28 -9.44 3.03 6.30
C ASN A 28 -10.59 2.74 7.27
N PHE A 29 -10.55 1.61 7.97
CA PHE A 29 -11.57 1.27 8.96
C PHE A 29 -11.59 2.29 10.10
N PHE A 30 -10.43 2.68 10.64
CA PHE A 30 -10.36 3.75 11.63
C PHE A 30 -10.91 5.06 11.07
N VAL A 31 -10.49 5.47 9.88
CA VAL A 31 -11.01 6.68 9.22
C VAL A 31 -12.53 6.62 9.05
N LEU A 32 -13.09 5.46 8.68
CA LEU A 32 -14.54 5.24 8.55
C LEU A 32 -15.25 5.34 9.90
N VAL A 33 -14.68 4.78 10.97
CA VAL A 33 -15.21 4.88 12.32
C VAL A 33 -15.21 6.33 12.81
N PHE A 34 -14.09 7.06 12.63
CA PHE A 34 -14.02 8.48 12.98
C PHE A 34 -14.98 9.34 12.15
N PHE A 35 -15.14 9.04 10.87
CA PHE A 35 -16.13 9.66 10.00
C PHE A 35 -17.56 9.43 10.50
N LEU A 36 -17.89 8.22 10.99
CA LEU A 36 -19.22 7.90 11.50
C LEU A 36 -19.51 8.54 12.87
N LEU A 37 -18.49 8.73 13.70
CA LEU A 37 -18.63 9.29 15.05
C LEU A 37 -18.73 10.82 15.07
N ASP A 38 -17.87 11.53 14.34
CA ASP A 38 -17.81 13.01 14.35
C ASP A 38 -18.28 13.66 13.03
N GLY A 39 -18.52 12.87 11.98
CA GLY A 39 -18.91 13.39 10.66
C GLY A 39 -17.75 13.93 9.83
N ILE A 40 -18.03 14.21 8.55
CA ILE A 40 -17.06 14.70 7.54
C ILE A 40 -16.36 16.01 7.93
N PHE A 41 -16.95 16.78 8.85
CA PHE A 41 -16.49 18.11 9.23
C PHE A 41 -15.43 18.11 10.33
N ASN A 42 -15.04 16.93 10.84
CA ASN A 42 -13.89 16.84 11.74
C ASN A 42 -12.59 17.05 10.94
N GLU A 43 -11.88 18.14 11.25
CA GLU A 43 -10.61 18.51 10.62
C GLU A 43 -9.60 17.36 10.61
N PHE A 44 -9.61 16.53 11.65
CA PHE A 44 -8.69 15.40 11.78
C PHE A 44 -8.95 14.30 10.73
N VAL A 45 -10.24 14.00 10.47
CA VAL A 45 -10.65 13.03 9.45
C VAL A 45 -10.33 13.55 8.05
N PHE A 46 -10.55 14.84 7.82
CA PHE A 46 -10.21 15.48 6.54
C PHE A 46 -8.71 15.45 6.25
N VAL A 47 -7.87 15.80 7.23
CA VAL A 47 -6.40 15.78 7.08
C VAL A 47 -5.89 14.37 6.82
N LEU A 48 -6.41 13.37 7.55
CA LEU A 48 -6.06 11.96 7.32
C LEU A 48 -6.44 11.49 5.91
N LEU A 49 -7.66 11.78 5.46
CA LEU A 49 -8.11 11.44 4.11
C LEU A 49 -7.29 12.16 3.04
N PHE A 50 -6.91 13.42 3.27
CA PHE A 50 -6.08 14.20 2.37
C PHE A 50 -4.68 13.61 2.23
N ILE A 51 -4.02 13.29 3.35
CA ILE A 51 -2.71 12.63 3.36
C ILE A 51 -2.79 11.26 2.67
N GLN A 52 -3.85 10.50 2.93
CA GLN A 52 -4.04 9.17 2.38
C GLN A 52 -4.25 9.20 0.87
N SER A 53 -5.05 10.13 0.35
CA SER A 53 -5.26 10.33 -1.08
C SER A 53 -4.01 10.88 -1.77
N ALA A 54 -3.25 11.77 -1.13
CA ALA A 54 -1.97 12.23 -1.63
C ALA A 54 -0.95 11.08 -1.75
N LEU A 55 -0.82 10.23 -0.72
CA LEU A 55 0.02 9.04 -0.77
C LEU A 55 -0.39 8.07 -1.89
N LEU A 56 -1.70 7.89 -2.11
CA LEU A 56 -2.18 7.02 -3.17
C LEU A 56 -1.83 7.57 -4.56
N ILE A 57 -2.10 8.85 -4.81
CA ILE A 57 -1.93 9.49 -6.13
C ILE A 57 -0.47 9.76 -6.45
N PHE A 58 0.30 10.27 -5.48
CA PHE A 58 1.68 10.70 -5.72
C PHE A 58 2.73 9.61 -5.44
N TRP A 59 2.37 8.53 -4.74
CA TRP A 59 3.32 7.45 -4.44
C TRP A 59 2.87 6.11 -5.03
N LEU A 60 1.72 5.58 -4.58
CA LEU A 60 1.33 4.22 -4.92
C LEU A 60 1.00 4.06 -6.42
N LEU A 61 0.30 5.05 -6.99
CA LEU A 61 -0.08 5.08 -8.39
C LEU A 61 1.14 5.15 -9.34
N PRO A 62 2.10 6.09 -9.18
CA PRO A 62 3.29 6.13 -10.05
C PRO A 62 4.20 4.93 -9.85
N VAL A 63 4.36 4.39 -8.64
CA VAL A 63 5.12 3.16 -8.40
C VAL A 63 4.47 1.97 -9.11
N PHE A 64 3.15 1.85 -9.03
CA PHE A 64 2.40 0.81 -9.75
C PHE A 64 2.54 0.98 -11.28
N CYS A 65 2.32 2.19 -11.80
CA CYS A 65 2.48 2.50 -13.22
C CYS A 65 3.90 2.20 -13.72
N TYR A 66 4.93 2.59 -12.97
CA TYR A 66 6.33 2.30 -13.33
C TYR A 66 6.58 0.78 -13.43
N GLN A 67 6.05 -0.01 -12.49
CA GLN A 67 6.22 -1.46 -12.49
C GLN A 67 5.45 -2.15 -13.62
N VAL A 68 4.27 -1.67 -13.97
CA VAL A 68 3.43 -2.23 -15.05
C VAL A 68 3.96 -1.81 -16.43
N PHE A 69 4.16 -0.51 -16.66
CA PHE A 69 4.49 0.02 -17.99
C PHE A 69 5.97 -0.14 -18.35
N ILE A 70 6.89 0.17 -17.42
CA ILE A 70 8.34 0.14 -17.71
C ILE A 70 8.91 -1.26 -17.48
N LYS A 71 8.59 -1.89 -16.35
CA LYS A 71 9.12 -3.24 -16.04
C LYS A 71 8.32 -4.40 -16.63
N LYS A 72 7.21 -4.13 -17.35
CA LYS A 72 6.32 -5.14 -17.97
C LYS A 72 5.94 -6.29 -17.03
N LEU A 73 5.85 -6.02 -15.73
CA LEU A 73 5.47 -7.03 -14.75
C LEU A 73 3.98 -7.34 -14.91
N ARG A 74 3.60 -8.62 -14.75
CA ARG A 74 2.18 -9.00 -14.69
C ARG A 74 1.50 -8.13 -13.63
N VAL A 75 0.32 -7.59 -13.95
CA VAL A 75 -0.44 -6.65 -13.12
C VAL A 75 -0.52 -7.09 -11.65
N LYS A 76 -0.76 -8.40 -11.41
CA LYS A 76 -0.76 -8.98 -10.06
C LYS A 76 0.57 -8.77 -9.31
N LEU A 77 1.69 -9.00 -9.97
CA LEU A 77 3.03 -8.92 -9.39
C LEU A 77 3.46 -7.47 -9.17
N ALA A 78 3.10 -6.57 -10.10
CA ALA A 78 3.30 -5.13 -9.91
C ALA A 78 2.49 -4.59 -8.73
N MET A 79 1.24 -5.06 -8.56
CA MET A 79 0.44 -4.71 -7.39
C MET A 79 1.13 -5.16 -6.09
N TYR A 80 1.62 -6.40 -6.04
CA TYR A 80 2.32 -6.89 -4.85
C TYR A 80 3.61 -6.14 -4.54
N LYS A 81 4.40 -5.78 -5.56
CA LYS A 81 5.61 -4.98 -5.35
C LYS A 81 5.31 -3.54 -4.91
N ALA A 82 4.28 -2.90 -5.48
CA ALA A 82 3.86 -1.56 -5.05
C ALA A 82 3.40 -1.56 -3.58
N LEU A 83 2.62 -2.57 -3.18
CA LEU A 83 2.18 -2.76 -1.80
C LEU A 83 3.33 -3.11 -0.85
N ALA A 84 4.30 -3.92 -1.26
CA ALA A 84 5.47 -4.24 -0.46
C ALA A 84 6.32 -2.98 -0.18
N SER A 85 6.51 -2.11 -1.18
CA SER A 85 7.22 -0.83 -1.03
C SER A 85 6.52 0.11 -0.02
N TYR A 86 5.19 0.07 0.06
CA TYR A 86 4.44 0.83 1.06
C TYR A 86 4.71 0.34 2.49
N LYS A 87 4.75 -0.98 2.71
CA LYS A 87 5.14 -1.56 4.02
C LYS A 87 6.57 -1.18 4.39
N GLU A 88 7.49 -1.25 3.45
CA GLU A 88 8.91 -0.93 3.65
C GLU A 88 9.08 0.54 4.07
N ALA A 89 8.39 1.46 3.40
CA ALA A 89 8.39 2.88 3.76
C ALA A 89 7.86 3.13 5.19
N ILE A 90 6.79 2.45 5.60
CA ILE A 90 6.27 2.56 6.99
C ILE A 90 7.25 1.94 8.00
N GLY A 91 7.89 0.83 7.66
CA GLY A 91 8.91 0.20 8.50
C GLY A 91 10.17 1.06 8.70
N HIS A 92 10.50 1.92 7.73
CA HIS A 92 11.56 2.92 7.86
C HIS A 92 11.18 4.13 8.74
N VAL A 93 9.89 4.33 9.03
CA VAL A 93 9.41 5.41 9.91
C VAL A 93 9.32 4.95 11.38
N SER A 94 9.42 3.64 11.66
CA SER A 94 9.64 3.15 13.03
C SER A 94 11.13 3.16 13.38
N TRP A 95 11.67 4.33 13.71
CA TRP A 95 12.94 4.48 14.44
C TRP A 95 12.73 5.34 15.68
#